data_AF-A0AB74EUJ2-F1
#
_entry.id   AF-A0AB74EUJ2-F1
#
_cell.length_a   1.000
_cell.length_b   1.000
_cell.length_c   1.000
_cell.angle_alpha   90.00
_cell.angle_beta   90.00
_cell.angle_gamma   90.00
#
_symmetry.space_group_name_H-M   'P 1'
#
loop_
_entity.id
_entity.type
_entity.pdbx_description
1 polymer ?
#
loop_
_entity_poly.entity_id
_entity_poly.type
_entity_poly.pdbx_seq_one_letter_code
_entity_poly.pdbx_strand_id
1 'polypeptide(L)'
;MLGTGTCICSTPVKVIKNFDQLLGWSFLDFAYYGNPCYNKIMKIKKNELLDPVLVEKFNENFNKYHQRYRLKSVLAKENGEYKANCIYSAVVWIREVVKELNRLYNKKKERNLSELLVLFGLIDILVEATDQIYRVLYNTTNNKDDGTMSCFKDLPDIYKGLSDYKYFKELRAFFSAHPININTLSDENYSKRYADIPLPWGGIASCFYKEGVRGDYDIRLWTPTRDDKDTIHCVLRENELFEFAQKRYLLLNDYIDRVKKIANKKHENN
;
A
#
# COMPACT_ATOMS: atom_id res chain seq x y z
N MET A 1 53.58 33.62 33.79
CA MET A 1 52.76 34.41 32.85
C MET A 1 51.54 33.55 32.53
N LEU A 2 50.44 33.77 33.26
CA LEU A 2 49.26 34.54 32.81
C LEU A 2 48.59 33.84 31.61
N GLY A 3 47.36 33.33 31.67
CA GLY A 3 46.34 33.41 32.71
C GLY A 3 45.15 32.49 32.41
N THR A 4 44.36 32.33 33.47
CA THR A 4 43.12 31.58 33.70
C THR A 4 41.97 31.82 32.71
N GLY A 5 41.16 30.78 32.50
CA GLY A 5 39.79 30.86 31.96
C GLY A 5 38.97 29.61 32.30
N THR A 6 38.14 29.71 33.33
CA THR A 6 37.30 28.68 33.93
C THR A 6 35.91 28.54 33.25
N CYS A 7 35.46 27.28 33.15
CA CYS A 7 34.12 26.74 33.45
C CYS A 7 32.88 26.90 32.51
N ILE A 8 32.09 25.81 32.56
CA ILE A 8 30.64 25.57 32.27
C ILE A 8 30.22 25.63 30.78
N CYS A 9 29.56 24.65 30.14
CA CYS A 9 28.58 23.68 30.62
C CYS A 9 28.62 22.37 29.80
N SER A 10 28.81 21.25 30.48
CA SER A 10 28.30 19.95 30.05
C SER A 10 26.77 20.00 30.17
N THR A 11 26.07 20.23 29.06
CA THR A 11 24.64 19.93 29.02
C THR A 11 24.49 18.43 28.82
N PRO A 12 23.82 17.71 29.74
CA PRO A 12 23.45 16.33 29.46
C PRO A 12 22.46 16.37 28.30
N VAL A 13 22.71 15.58 27.26
CA VAL A 13 21.69 15.20 26.30
C VAL A 13 20.57 14.57 27.13
N LYS A 14 19.51 15.33 27.39
CA LYS A 14 18.26 14.77 27.88
C LYS A 14 17.80 13.82 26.78
N VAL A 15 18.02 12.53 27.00
CA VAL A 15 17.21 11.50 26.37
C VAL A 15 15.77 11.91 26.68
N ILE A 16 15.04 12.35 25.65
CA ILE A 16 13.61 12.59 25.75
C ILE A 16 12.99 11.21 25.96
N LYS A 17 12.94 10.79 27.22
CA LYS A 17 12.04 9.74 27.68
C LYS A 17 10.66 10.39 27.68
N ASN A 18 9.81 9.94 26.76
CA ASN A 18 8.42 10.34 26.54
C ASN A 18 8.25 11.40 25.44
N PHE A 19 8.03 10.89 24.22
CA PHE A 19 7.49 11.63 23.08
C PHE A 19 6.05 12.14 23.34
N ASP A 20 5.40 11.65 24.40
CA ASP A 20 4.00 11.92 24.76
C ASP A 20 3.70 13.33 25.30
N GLN A 21 4.72 14.19 25.51
CA GLN A 21 4.52 15.51 26.14
C GLN A 21 4.71 16.73 25.22
N LEU A 22 5.10 16.56 23.96
CA LEU A 22 5.36 17.70 23.05
C LEU A 22 4.17 18.09 22.16
N LEU A 23 3.13 17.27 22.11
CA LEU A 23 1.83 17.59 21.52
C LEU A 23 0.82 17.02 22.49
N GLY A 24 0.07 17.86 23.22
CA GLY A 24 -0.99 17.46 24.15
C GLY A 24 -2.20 16.83 23.46
N TRP A 25 -1.96 15.85 22.60
CA TRP A 25 -2.91 15.13 21.77
C TRP A 25 -2.52 13.65 21.91
N SER A 26 -3.35 12.86 22.57
CA SER A 26 -3.13 11.43 22.59
C SER A 26 -3.35 10.87 21.17
N PHE A 27 -2.63 9.82 20.78
CA PHE A 27 -2.86 9.12 19.52
C PHE A 27 -4.33 8.64 19.37
N LEU A 28 -5.02 8.48 20.51
CA LEU A 28 -6.46 8.21 20.59
C LEU A 28 -7.32 9.40 20.13
N ASP A 29 -6.90 10.65 20.35
CA ASP A 29 -7.66 11.84 19.94
C ASP A 29 -7.72 12.01 18.42
N PHE A 30 -6.70 11.52 17.70
CA PHE A 30 -6.70 11.54 16.22
C PHE A 30 -7.62 10.47 15.62
N ALA A 31 -7.81 9.35 16.32
CA ALA A 31 -8.69 8.26 15.91
C ALA A 31 -10.16 8.49 16.30
N TYR A 32 -10.41 9.23 17.39
CA TYR A 32 -11.77 9.45 17.92
C TYR A 32 -12.54 10.61 17.27
N TYR A 33 -11.85 11.58 16.67
CA TYR A 33 -12.54 12.63 15.92
C TYR A 33 -12.64 12.28 14.45
N GLY A 34 -13.78 11.69 14.07
CA GLY A 34 -14.35 11.97 12.76
C GLY A 34 -14.46 13.48 12.62
N ASN A 35 -13.51 14.09 11.92
CA ASN A 35 -13.41 15.53 11.79
C ASN A 35 -14.72 16.05 11.17
N PRO A 36 -15.55 16.84 11.87
CA PRO A 36 -16.85 17.29 11.36
C PRO A 36 -16.71 18.12 10.07
N CYS A 37 -15.51 18.64 9.83
CA CYS A 37 -15.16 19.39 8.62
C CYS A 37 -14.95 18.50 7.38
N TYR A 38 -14.69 17.19 7.52
CA TYR A 38 -14.53 16.27 6.39
C TYR A 38 -15.87 15.78 5.81
N ASN A 39 -16.92 15.79 6.63
CA ASN A 39 -18.28 15.40 6.23
C ASN A 39 -19.04 16.51 5.48
N LYS A 40 -18.45 17.70 5.34
CA LYS A 40 -19.08 18.82 4.63
C LYS A 40 -18.64 18.78 3.16
N ILE A 41 -19.48 18.12 2.36
CA ILE A 41 -19.52 18.14 0.88
C ILE A 41 -18.56 17.15 0.19
N MET A 42 -18.89 15.85 0.23
CA MET A 42 -18.50 14.93 -0.84
C MET A 42 -19.65 14.74 -1.83
N LYS A 43 -19.81 15.72 -2.73
CA LYS A 43 -20.53 15.47 -3.98
C LYS A 43 -19.64 14.55 -4.81
N ILE A 44 -20.11 13.33 -5.11
CA ILE A 44 -19.43 12.38 -6.00
C ILE A 44 -19.01 13.11 -7.27
N LYS A 45 -17.71 13.36 -7.45
CA LYS A 45 -17.21 13.87 -8.72
C LYS A 45 -17.13 12.70 -9.67
N LYS A 46 -17.69 12.85 -10.87
CA LYS A 46 -17.81 11.80 -11.90
C LYS A 46 -16.47 11.25 -12.45
N ASN A 47 -15.32 11.69 -11.90
CA ASN A 47 -13.96 11.44 -12.40
C ASN A 47 -12.98 10.98 -11.30
N GLU A 48 -13.45 10.34 -10.23
CA GLU A 48 -12.57 9.81 -9.18
C GLU A 48 -12.25 8.33 -9.44
N LEU A 49 -10.98 7.95 -9.25
CA LEU A 49 -10.52 6.56 -9.31
C LEU A 49 -11.10 5.76 -8.14
N LEU A 50 -10.99 6.31 -6.93
CA LEU A 50 -11.41 5.71 -5.67
C LEU A 50 -12.43 6.63 -5.00
N ASP A 51 -13.64 6.14 -4.75
CA ASP A 51 -14.70 6.91 -4.08
C ASP A 51 -14.32 7.14 -2.60
N PRO A 52 -14.04 8.38 -2.16
CA PRO A 52 -13.63 8.62 -0.78
C PRO A 52 -14.76 8.39 0.23
N VAL A 53 -16.01 8.27 -0.19
CA VAL A 53 -17.13 7.92 0.71
C VAL A 53 -17.00 6.50 1.24
N LEU A 54 -16.38 5.57 0.51
CA LEU A 54 -16.29 4.17 0.92
C LEU A 54 -15.43 3.98 2.18
N VAL A 55 -14.28 4.64 2.30
CA VAL A 55 -13.43 4.58 3.50
C VAL A 55 -14.13 5.17 4.72
N GLU A 56 -14.90 6.26 4.55
CA GLU A 56 -15.69 6.84 5.64
C GLU A 56 -16.81 5.91 6.06
N LYS A 57 -17.52 5.31 5.10
CA LYS A 57 -18.56 4.31 5.38
C LYS A 57 -17.99 3.12 6.15
N PHE A 58 -16.79 2.65 5.82
CA PHE A 58 -16.10 1.62 6.60
C PHE A 58 -15.80 2.09 8.02
N ASN A 59 -15.18 3.26 8.17
CA ASN A 59 -14.84 3.84 9.48
C ASN A 59 -16.07 4.03 10.38
N GLU A 60 -17.16 4.56 9.84
CA GLU A 60 -18.42 4.73 10.57
C GLU A 60 -19.01 3.40 11.03
N ASN A 61 -19.01 2.38 10.16
CA ASN A 61 -19.48 1.04 10.54
C ASN A 61 -18.58 0.44 11.62
N PHE A 62 -17.26 0.52 11.46
CA PHE A 62 -16.32 0.04 12.48
C PHE A 62 -16.58 0.72 13.82
N ASN A 63 -16.63 2.05 13.88
CA ASN A 63 -16.88 2.79 15.11
C ASN A 63 -18.25 2.49 15.74
N LYS A 64 -19.29 2.32 14.92
CA LYS A 64 -20.62 1.93 15.41
C LYS A 64 -20.63 0.57 16.10
N TYR A 65 -19.83 -0.38 15.63
CA TYR A 65 -19.87 -1.77 16.08
C TYR A 65 -18.72 -2.16 17.03
N HIS A 66 -17.60 -1.43 17.08
CA HIS A 66 -16.38 -1.88 17.76
C HIS A 66 -16.54 -2.12 19.27
N GLN A 67 -17.43 -1.37 19.95
CA GLN A 67 -17.71 -1.56 21.38
C GLN A 67 -18.65 -2.73 21.67
N ARG A 68 -19.26 -3.35 20.65
CA ARG A 68 -20.12 -4.51 20.86
C ARG A 68 -19.27 -5.70 21.29
N TYR A 69 -19.78 -6.44 22.27
CA TYR A 69 -19.05 -7.50 22.97
C TYR A 69 -18.20 -8.41 22.06
N ARG A 70 -18.77 -8.91 20.95
CA ARG A 70 -18.07 -9.85 20.04
C ARG A 70 -16.97 -9.23 19.20
N LEU A 71 -17.21 -8.01 18.70
CA LEU A 71 -16.15 -7.34 17.96
C LEU A 71 -15.06 -6.88 18.93
N LYS A 72 -15.46 -6.38 20.11
CA LYS A 72 -14.55 -6.07 21.21
C LYS A 72 -13.71 -7.29 21.64
N SER A 73 -14.26 -8.50 21.65
CA SER A 73 -13.50 -9.72 21.98
C SER A 73 -12.49 -10.10 20.90
N VAL A 74 -12.85 -9.93 19.61
CA VAL A 74 -11.89 -10.12 18.49
C VAL A 74 -10.78 -9.07 18.53
N LEU A 75 -11.11 -7.85 18.94
CA LEU A 75 -10.17 -6.74 19.08
C LEU A 75 -9.47 -6.68 20.44
N ALA A 76 -9.75 -7.65 21.33
CA ALA A 76 -9.23 -7.65 22.68
C ALA A 76 -7.71 -7.75 22.70
N LYS A 77 -7.12 -7.30 23.81
CA LYS A 77 -5.67 -7.21 23.97
C LYS A 77 -5.03 -8.60 23.89
N GLU A 78 -4.08 -8.75 22.99
CA GLU A 78 -2.99 -9.72 23.10
C GLU A 78 -1.76 -8.93 23.53
N ASN A 79 -1.11 -9.32 24.63
CA ASN A 79 0.13 -8.72 25.12
C ASN A 79 0.10 -7.20 25.38
N GLY A 80 -1.08 -6.62 25.62
CA GLY A 80 -1.24 -5.19 25.88
C GLY A 80 -1.57 -4.34 24.65
N GLU A 81 -1.51 -4.90 23.44
CA GLU A 81 -1.76 -4.20 22.19
C GLU A 81 -3.23 -4.26 21.76
N TYR A 82 -3.78 -3.13 21.33
CA TYR A 82 -5.18 -3.04 20.92
C TYR A 82 -5.28 -3.15 19.40
N LYS A 83 -5.79 -4.28 18.88
CA LYS A 83 -5.90 -4.57 17.44
C LYS A 83 -6.74 -3.52 16.69
N ALA A 84 -7.61 -2.77 17.38
CA ALA A 84 -8.34 -1.66 16.75
C ALA A 84 -7.43 -0.51 16.30
N ASN A 85 -6.29 -0.28 16.98
CA ASN A 85 -5.35 0.78 16.59
C ASN A 85 -4.76 0.53 15.20
N CYS A 86 -4.55 -0.75 14.86
CA CYS A 86 -4.14 -1.16 13.52
C CYS A 86 -5.18 -0.75 12.47
N ILE A 87 -6.48 -0.99 12.73
CA ILE A 87 -7.57 -0.56 11.85
C ILE A 87 -7.65 0.97 11.75
N TYR A 88 -7.54 1.69 12.88
CA TYR A 88 -7.54 3.15 12.86
C TYR A 88 -6.38 3.73 12.03
N SER A 89 -5.17 3.18 12.20
CA SER A 89 -4.01 3.58 11.39
C SER A 89 -4.23 3.29 9.91
N ALA A 90 -4.76 2.11 9.57
CA ALA A 90 -5.09 1.75 8.19
C ALA A 90 -6.09 2.74 7.56
N VAL A 91 -7.14 3.14 8.28
CA VAL A 91 -8.12 4.13 7.79
C VAL A 91 -7.46 5.48 7.48
N VAL A 92 -6.59 5.97 8.35
CA VAL A 92 -5.87 7.24 8.13
C VAL A 92 -5.01 7.17 6.88
N TRP A 93 -4.26 6.09 6.69
CA TRP A 93 -3.44 5.90 5.49
C TRP A 93 -4.28 5.76 4.23
N ILE A 94 -5.39 5.02 4.27
CA ILE A 94 -6.29 4.87 3.12
C ILE A 94 -6.87 6.23 2.70
N ARG A 95 -7.24 7.11 3.63
CA ARG A 95 -7.74 8.46 3.31
C ARG A 95 -6.74 9.26 2.49
N GLU A 96 -5.47 9.28 2.92
CA GLU A 96 -4.43 10.01 2.21
C GLU A 96 -4.13 9.37 0.86
N VAL A 97 -4.10 8.04 0.79
CA VAL A 97 -3.90 7.32 -0.46
C VAL A 97 -5.03 7.60 -1.46
N VAL A 98 -6.30 7.59 -1.03
CA VAL A 98 -7.45 7.90 -1.90
C VAL A 98 -7.31 9.29 -2.50
N LYS A 99 -6.99 10.28 -1.66
CA LYS A 99 -6.78 11.67 -2.09
C LYS A 99 -5.65 11.77 -3.13
N GLU A 100 -4.49 11.20 -2.86
CA GLU A 100 -3.32 11.33 -3.74
C GLU A 100 -3.43 10.49 -5.02
N LEU A 101 -3.99 9.27 -4.95
CA LEU A 101 -4.25 8.46 -6.15
C LEU A 101 -5.28 9.11 -7.07
N ASN A 102 -6.36 9.69 -6.52
CA ASN A 102 -7.31 10.46 -7.32
C ASN A 102 -6.65 11.67 -8.00
N ARG A 103 -5.72 12.35 -7.32
CA ARG A 103 -4.95 13.46 -7.91
C ARG A 103 -4.05 12.98 -9.05
N LEU A 104 -3.32 11.87 -8.85
CA LEU A 104 -2.43 11.30 -9.88
C LEU A 104 -3.21 10.73 -11.06
N TYR A 105 -4.37 10.12 -10.84
CA TYR A 105 -5.26 9.59 -11.87
C TYR A 105 -5.81 10.71 -12.76
N ASN A 106 -6.21 11.83 -12.17
CA ASN A 106 -6.74 12.97 -12.91
C ASN A 106 -5.67 13.79 -13.64
N LYS A 107 -4.37 13.54 -13.37
CA LYS A 107 -3.27 14.18 -14.09
C LYS A 107 -3.13 13.51 -15.46
N LYS A 108 -3.65 14.15 -16.52
CA LYS A 108 -3.62 13.68 -17.92
C LYS A 108 -2.24 13.75 -18.62
N LYS A 109 -1.14 13.88 -17.87
CA LYS A 109 0.21 13.99 -18.44
C LYS A 109 1.00 12.76 -18.05
N GLU A 110 1.92 12.34 -18.94
CA GLU A 110 2.92 11.31 -18.65
C GLU A 110 3.60 11.59 -17.30
N ARG A 111 3.76 10.53 -16.49
CA ARG A 111 4.43 10.63 -15.20
C ARG A 111 5.94 10.62 -15.41
N ASN A 112 6.62 11.50 -14.68
CA ASN A 112 8.06 11.36 -14.51
C ASN A 112 8.38 10.20 -13.54
N LEU A 113 9.65 9.82 -13.46
CA LEU A 113 10.09 8.71 -12.60
C LEU A 113 9.64 8.88 -11.14
N SER A 114 9.80 10.08 -10.56
CA SER A 114 9.40 10.33 -9.18
C SER A 114 7.90 10.11 -8.96
N GLU A 115 7.07 10.51 -9.92
CA GLU A 115 5.62 10.29 -9.85
C GLU A 115 5.23 8.83 -10.02
N LEU A 116 5.96 8.07 -10.84
CA LEU A 116 5.77 6.63 -10.97
C LEU A 116 6.15 5.90 -9.67
N LEU A 117 7.26 6.29 -9.04
CA LEU A 117 7.67 5.75 -7.73
C LEU A 117 6.64 6.06 -6.64
N VAL A 118 6.10 7.28 -6.63
CA VAL A 118 5.01 7.68 -5.72
C VAL A 118 3.75 6.86 -5.98
N LEU A 119 3.39 6.61 -7.24
CA LEU A 119 2.23 5.76 -7.59
C LEU A 119 2.38 4.35 -6.99
N PHE A 120 3.52 3.69 -7.22
CA PHE A 120 3.79 2.37 -6.64
C PHE A 120 3.73 2.39 -5.11
N GLY A 121 4.32 3.41 -4.48
CA GLY A 121 4.29 3.58 -3.03
C GLY A 121 2.87 3.74 -2.48
N LEU A 122 2.02 4.55 -3.13
CA LEU A 122 0.63 4.74 -2.71
C LEU A 122 -0.19 3.46 -2.82
N ILE A 123 -0.02 2.70 -3.91
CA ILE A 123 -0.72 1.42 -4.09
C ILE A 123 -0.21 0.38 -3.08
N ASP A 124 1.08 0.36 -2.76
CA ASP A 124 1.65 -0.53 -1.75
C ASP A 124 1.12 -0.20 -0.34
N ILE A 125 1.01 1.09 0.01
CA ILE A 125 0.36 1.52 1.27
C ILE A 125 -1.11 1.05 1.30
N LEU A 126 -1.84 1.16 0.18
CA LEU A 126 -3.22 0.65 0.09
C LEU A 126 -3.28 -0.86 0.31
N VAL A 127 -2.37 -1.62 -0.30
CA VAL A 127 -2.26 -3.07 -0.13
C VAL A 127 -2.01 -3.42 1.33
N GLU A 128 -1.02 -2.80 1.96
CA GLU A 128 -0.68 -3.01 3.37
C GLU A 128 -1.87 -2.67 4.29
N ALA A 129 -2.47 -1.48 4.12
CA ALA A 129 -3.59 -1.05 4.95
C ALA A 129 -4.79 -2.00 4.83
N THR A 130 -5.09 -2.47 3.62
CA THR A 130 -6.19 -3.42 3.38
C THR A 130 -5.87 -4.84 3.88
N ASP A 131 -4.62 -5.29 3.80
CA ASP A 131 -4.17 -6.58 4.35
C ASP A 131 -4.20 -6.57 5.88
N GLN A 132 -3.83 -5.45 6.51
CA GLN A 132 -3.87 -5.31 7.97
C GLN A 132 -5.31 -5.34 8.51
N ILE A 133 -6.25 -4.67 7.85
CA ILE A 133 -7.68 -4.77 8.20
C ILE A 133 -8.16 -6.22 8.05
N TYR A 134 -7.78 -6.91 6.97
CA TYR A 134 -8.12 -8.32 6.77
C TYR A 134 -7.60 -9.21 7.90
N ARG A 135 -6.30 -9.11 8.20
CA ARG A 135 -5.65 -9.89 9.26
C ARG A 135 -6.36 -9.74 10.60
N VAL A 136 -6.73 -8.51 10.98
CA VAL A 136 -7.47 -8.25 12.21
C VAL A 136 -8.88 -8.85 12.18
N LEU A 137 -9.67 -8.61 11.12
CA LEU A 137 -11.08 -9.04 11.05
C LEU A 137 -11.26 -10.56 10.82
N TYR A 138 -10.23 -11.22 10.31
CA TYR A 138 -10.24 -12.66 10.04
C TYR A 138 -9.33 -13.46 10.99
N ASN A 139 -8.65 -12.78 11.92
CA ASN A 139 -7.71 -13.36 12.88
C ASN A 139 -6.69 -14.30 12.20
N THR A 140 -5.98 -13.77 11.22
CA THR A 140 -4.98 -14.49 10.43
C THR A 140 -3.72 -13.64 10.27
N THR A 141 -2.59 -14.28 10.02
CA THR A 141 -1.33 -13.61 9.64
C THR A 141 -1.18 -13.49 8.11
N ASN A 142 -2.03 -14.18 7.34
CA ASN A 142 -1.95 -14.20 5.89
C ASN A 142 -2.47 -12.90 5.28
N ASN A 143 -1.87 -12.53 4.15
CA ASN A 143 -2.38 -11.43 3.32
C ASN A 143 -3.62 -11.85 2.54
N LYS A 144 -4.42 -10.86 2.14
CA LYS A 144 -5.56 -11.11 1.27
C LYS A 144 -5.07 -11.25 -0.17
N ASP A 145 -4.87 -12.48 -0.60
CA ASP A 145 -4.76 -12.85 -2.02
C ASP A 145 -6.05 -13.58 -2.39
N ASP A 146 -6.74 -13.13 -3.44
CA ASP A 146 -7.93 -13.79 -4.00
C ASP A 146 -7.59 -14.75 -5.15
N GLY A 147 -6.31 -14.88 -5.52
CA GLY A 147 -5.83 -15.78 -6.57
C GLY A 147 -6.22 -15.35 -7.98
N THR A 148 -6.87 -14.20 -8.12
CA THR A 148 -7.34 -13.69 -9.41
C THR A 148 -6.21 -13.17 -10.29
N MET A 149 -6.44 -13.17 -11.60
CA MET A 149 -5.46 -12.74 -12.62
C MET A 149 -6.15 -11.85 -13.66
N SER A 150 -6.77 -10.76 -13.20
CA SER A 150 -7.67 -9.95 -14.04
C SER A 150 -7.13 -8.56 -14.37
N CYS A 151 -6.19 -8.03 -13.59
CA CYS A 151 -5.73 -6.65 -13.73
C CYS A 151 -4.56 -6.55 -14.72
N PHE A 152 -3.58 -7.43 -14.60
CA PHE A 152 -2.35 -7.35 -15.39
C PHE A 152 -2.39 -8.27 -16.60
N LYS A 153 -1.96 -7.77 -17.75
CA LYS A 153 -2.02 -8.49 -19.04
C LYS A 153 -0.62 -8.64 -19.64
N ASP A 154 -0.49 -9.58 -20.58
CA ASP A 154 0.75 -9.82 -21.33
C ASP A 154 1.99 -10.06 -20.45
N LEU A 155 1.80 -10.78 -19.33
CA LEU A 155 2.88 -11.10 -18.39
C LEU A 155 3.99 -11.89 -19.11
N PRO A 156 5.27 -11.61 -18.80
CA PRO A 156 6.37 -12.46 -19.21
C PRO A 156 6.15 -13.91 -18.76
N ASP A 157 6.69 -14.87 -19.53
CA ASP A 157 6.43 -16.31 -19.31
C ASP A 157 6.73 -16.77 -17.88
N ILE A 158 7.80 -16.24 -17.26
CA ILE A 158 8.19 -16.60 -15.89
C ILE A 158 7.22 -16.11 -14.81
N TYR A 159 6.36 -15.15 -15.14
CA TYR A 159 5.38 -14.57 -14.24
C TYR A 159 3.95 -15.03 -14.58
N LYS A 160 3.78 -15.86 -15.62
CA LYS A 160 2.48 -16.47 -15.94
C LYS A 160 2.01 -17.33 -14.78
N GLY A 161 0.72 -17.22 -14.46
CA GLY A 161 0.11 -17.94 -13.33
C GLY A 161 0.17 -17.21 -11.99
N LEU A 162 0.86 -16.07 -11.90
CA LEU A 162 0.81 -15.24 -10.70
C LEU A 162 -0.53 -14.51 -10.59
N SER A 163 -1.08 -14.50 -9.37
CA SER A 163 -2.22 -13.65 -9.04
C SER A 163 -1.87 -12.17 -9.17
N ASP A 164 -2.87 -11.32 -9.35
CA ASP A 164 -2.72 -9.87 -9.39
C ASP A 164 -1.93 -9.37 -8.17
N TYR A 165 -2.22 -9.93 -6.98
CA TYR A 165 -1.53 -9.59 -5.73
C TYR A 165 -0.03 -9.94 -5.79
N LYS A 166 0.31 -11.15 -6.24
CA LYS A 166 1.71 -11.58 -6.33
C LYS A 166 2.46 -10.83 -7.42
N TYR A 167 1.83 -10.66 -8.59
CA TYR A 167 2.46 -9.95 -9.69
C TYR A 167 2.67 -8.45 -9.39
N PHE A 168 1.75 -7.80 -8.67
CA PHE A 168 1.99 -6.43 -8.19
C PHE A 168 3.24 -6.34 -7.31
N LYS A 169 3.54 -7.35 -6.47
CA LYS A 169 4.77 -7.36 -5.66
C LYS A 169 6.02 -7.45 -6.52
N GLU A 170 5.97 -8.25 -7.58
CA GLU A 170 7.06 -8.33 -8.57
C GLU A 170 7.23 -6.97 -9.26
N LEU A 171 6.15 -6.38 -9.80
CA LEU A 171 6.17 -5.04 -10.40
C LEU A 171 6.78 -4.01 -9.42
N ARG A 172 6.32 -3.97 -8.17
CA ARG A 172 6.86 -3.07 -7.14
C ARG A 172 8.35 -3.30 -6.91
N ALA A 173 8.79 -4.56 -6.88
CA ALA A 173 10.19 -4.88 -6.67
C ALA A 173 11.06 -4.31 -7.78
N PHE A 174 10.72 -4.53 -9.05
CA PHE A 174 11.59 -4.12 -10.15
C PHE A 174 11.34 -2.71 -10.69
N PHE A 175 10.13 -2.15 -10.59
CA PHE A 175 9.87 -0.75 -10.98
C PHE A 175 10.17 0.28 -9.88
N SER A 176 10.36 -0.15 -8.61
CA SER A 176 10.46 0.79 -7.49
C SER A 176 11.40 0.34 -6.37
N ALA A 177 10.98 -0.61 -5.54
CA ALA A 177 11.56 -0.81 -4.21
C ALA A 177 12.95 -1.49 -4.21
N HIS A 178 13.18 -2.42 -5.15
CA HIS A 178 14.35 -3.30 -5.15
C HIS A 178 14.92 -3.60 -6.55
N PRO A 179 15.13 -2.59 -7.43
CA PRO A 179 15.47 -2.83 -8.84
C PRO A 179 16.84 -3.51 -9.04
N ILE A 180 17.75 -3.48 -8.06
CA ILE A 180 19.15 -3.87 -8.25
C ILE A 180 19.44 -5.34 -7.90
N ASN A 181 18.58 -6.03 -7.14
CA ASN A 181 18.86 -7.41 -6.73
C ASN A 181 17.55 -8.19 -6.58
N ILE A 182 16.95 -8.51 -7.72
CA ILE A 182 15.65 -9.16 -7.81
C ILE A 182 15.87 -10.67 -7.85
N ASN A 183 15.22 -11.37 -6.92
CA ASN A 183 15.17 -12.83 -6.94
C ASN A 183 14.00 -13.25 -7.83
N THR A 184 14.28 -13.95 -8.93
CA THR A 184 13.21 -14.49 -9.78
C THR A 184 12.69 -15.83 -9.25
N LEU A 185 11.42 -16.12 -9.58
CA LEU A 185 10.64 -17.24 -9.07
C LEU A 185 10.99 -18.62 -9.68
N SER A 186 12.11 -18.76 -10.40
CA SER A 186 12.47 -20.06 -10.98
C SER A 186 13.03 -21.00 -9.92
N ASP A 187 12.21 -21.97 -9.50
CA ASP A 187 12.43 -22.96 -8.44
C ASP A 187 13.67 -23.85 -8.58
N GLU A 188 14.39 -23.82 -9.71
CA GLU A 188 15.56 -24.67 -9.93
C GLU A 188 16.89 -23.91 -10.03
N ASN A 189 16.85 -22.58 -10.21
CA ASN A 189 18.03 -21.72 -10.20
C ASN A 189 17.58 -20.30 -9.87
N TYR A 190 17.86 -19.82 -8.66
CA TYR A 190 17.72 -18.41 -8.31
C TYR A 190 18.64 -17.57 -9.20
N SER A 191 18.12 -17.15 -10.36
CA SER A 191 18.84 -16.20 -11.22
C SER A 191 18.56 -14.80 -10.70
N LYS A 192 19.59 -14.18 -10.12
CA LYS A 192 19.54 -12.76 -9.75
C LYS A 192 19.30 -11.93 -11.00
N ARG A 193 18.42 -10.95 -10.90
CA ARG A 193 18.18 -9.99 -11.99
C ARG A 193 18.36 -8.56 -11.52
N TYR A 194 18.71 -7.71 -12.49
CA TYR A 194 18.92 -6.28 -12.35
C TYR A 194 17.93 -5.58 -13.26
N ALA A 195 17.25 -4.56 -12.78
CA ALA A 195 16.27 -3.81 -13.55
C ALA A 195 16.84 -2.46 -14.00
N ASP A 196 16.50 -2.07 -15.22
CA ASP A 196 16.74 -0.72 -15.72
C ASP A 196 15.84 0.32 -15.06
N ILE A 197 16.07 1.60 -15.36
CA ILE A 197 15.06 2.61 -15.07
C ILE A 197 13.81 2.37 -15.94
N PRO A 198 12.59 2.67 -15.45
CA PRO A 198 11.39 2.63 -16.27
C PRO A 198 11.48 3.59 -17.47
N LEU A 199 11.32 3.07 -18.68
CA LEU A 199 11.44 3.85 -19.92
C LEU A 199 10.05 4.14 -20.52
N PRO A 200 9.66 5.42 -20.69
CA PRO A 200 8.36 5.77 -21.25
C PRO A 200 8.28 5.39 -22.73
N TRP A 201 7.17 4.76 -23.11
CA TRP A 201 6.95 4.26 -24.47
C TRP A 201 7.10 5.35 -25.53
N GLY A 202 7.89 5.08 -26.57
CA GLY A 202 8.14 6.03 -27.67
C GLY A 202 9.24 7.07 -27.42
N GLY A 203 9.97 6.97 -26.29
CA GLY A 203 11.17 7.80 -26.05
C GLY A 203 12.40 7.42 -26.89
N ILE A 204 13.53 8.11 -26.68
CA ILE A 204 14.83 7.83 -27.33
C ILE A 204 15.31 6.39 -27.13
N ALA A 205 14.85 5.73 -26.06
CA ALA A 205 15.15 4.33 -25.75
C ALA A 205 14.22 3.33 -26.47
N SER A 206 13.44 3.78 -27.46
CA SER A 206 12.46 2.95 -28.17
C SER A 206 13.02 1.81 -29.02
N CYS A 207 14.33 1.81 -29.23
CA CYS A 207 15.06 0.71 -29.85
C CYS A 207 15.18 -0.53 -28.95
N PHE A 208 14.78 -0.46 -27.67
CA PHE A 208 14.84 -1.59 -26.73
C PHE A 208 13.48 -2.27 -26.51
N TYR A 209 12.39 -1.81 -27.14
CA TYR A 209 11.07 -2.44 -26.95
C TYR A 209 10.95 -3.77 -27.67
N LYS A 210 10.27 -4.73 -27.02
CA LYS A 210 9.82 -5.95 -27.67
C LYS A 210 8.78 -5.61 -28.74
N GLU A 211 9.02 -6.05 -29.97
CA GLU A 211 8.11 -5.83 -31.09
C GLU A 211 6.71 -6.39 -30.78
N GLY A 212 5.67 -5.60 -31.05
CA GLY A 212 4.26 -6.01 -30.90
C GLY A 212 3.62 -5.84 -29.52
N VAL A 213 4.38 -5.54 -28.46
CA VAL A 213 3.80 -5.29 -27.11
C VAL A 213 3.76 -3.80 -26.84
N ARG A 214 2.60 -3.20 -26.52
CA ARG A 214 2.48 -1.76 -26.20
C ARG A 214 2.09 -1.55 -24.73
N GLY A 215 2.70 -0.57 -24.09
CA GLY A 215 2.32 -0.06 -22.76
C GLY A 215 2.80 1.36 -22.53
N ASP A 216 2.73 1.82 -21.29
CA ASP A 216 3.13 3.18 -20.89
C ASP A 216 4.62 3.23 -20.55
N TYR A 217 5.13 2.18 -19.90
CA TYR A 217 6.55 2.02 -19.57
C TYR A 217 7.02 0.61 -19.91
N ASP A 218 8.32 0.47 -20.17
CA ASP A 218 9.00 -0.83 -20.22
C ASP A 218 10.20 -0.81 -19.27
N ILE A 219 10.53 -1.97 -18.74
CA ILE A 219 11.74 -2.18 -17.96
C ILE A 219 12.38 -3.48 -18.41
N ARG A 220 13.70 -3.41 -18.59
CA ARG A 220 14.53 -4.55 -18.90
C ARG A 220 15.02 -5.18 -17.60
N LEU A 221 14.87 -6.49 -17.48
CA LEU A 221 15.46 -7.30 -16.40
C LEU A 221 16.64 -8.09 -16.93
N TRP A 222 17.83 -7.58 -16.67
CA TRP A 222 19.12 -8.17 -17.04
C TRP A 222 19.42 -9.41 -16.22
N THR A 223 20.06 -10.37 -16.85
CA THR A 223 20.72 -11.51 -16.22
C THR A 223 22.11 -11.11 -15.70
N PRO A 224 22.75 -11.89 -14.82
CA PRO A 224 24.13 -11.63 -14.40
C PRO A 224 25.15 -12.08 -15.45
N THR A 225 24.70 -12.60 -16.60
CA THR A 225 25.56 -13.18 -17.63
C THR A 225 26.07 -12.11 -18.59
N ARG A 226 27.31 -12.26 -19.06
CA ARG A 226 27.96 -11.30 -19.97
C ARG A 226 27.19 -11.10 -21.28
N ASP A 227 26.56 -12.16 -21.77
CA ASP A 227 25.87 -12.15 -23.05
C ASP A 227 24.41 -11.66 -22.95
N ASP A 228 23.92 -11.44 -21.72
CA ASP A 228 22.52 -11.16 -21.37
C ASP A 228 21.50 -11.97 -22.18
N LYS A 229 21.80 -13.25 -22.40
CA LYS A 229 20.86 -14.20 -22.99
C LYS A 229 19.77 -14.42 -21.95
N ASP A 230 18.51 -14.28 -22.34
CA ASP A 230 17.31 -14.38 -21.48
C ASP A 230 16.93 -13.10 -20.70
N THR A 231 17.26 -11.92 -21.24
CA THR A 231 16.63 -10.66 -20.83
C THR A 231 15.11 -10.77 -20.83
N ILE A 232 14.46 -10.20 -19.80
CA ILE A 232 13.01 -10.09 -19.76
C ILE A 232 12.60 -8.64 -19.92
N HIS A 233 11.60 -8.39 -20.77
CA HIS A 233 10.94 -7.10 -20.89
C HIS A 233 9.62 -7.15 -20.15
N CYS A 234 9.46 -6.28 -19.17
CA CYS A 234 8.23 -6.12 -18.40
C CYS A 234 7.56 -4.80 -18.80
N VAL A 235 6.46 -4.91 -19.55
CA VAL A 235 5.66 -3.77 -19.95
C VAL A 235 4.67 -3.42 -18.84
N LEU A 236 4.60 -2.14 -18.49
CA LEU A 236 3.69 -1.59 -17.51
C LEU A 236 2.66 -0.69 -18.18
N ARG A 237 1.39 -0.91 -17.83
CA ARG A 237 0.28 -0.02 -18.16
C ARG A 237 -0.25 0.58 -16.88
N GLU A 238 -0.27 1.90 -16.77
CA GLU A 238 -0.72 2.59 -15.57
C GLU A 238 -2.19 2.28 -15.25
N ASN A 239 -3.01 2.09 -16.28
CA ASN A 239 -4.41 1.69 -16.10
C ASN A 239 -4.54 0.34 -15.37
N GLU A 240 -3.63 -0.61 -15.59
CA GLU A 240 -3.65 -1.90 -14.90
C GLU A 240 -3.32 -1.74 -13.40
N LEU A 241 -2.39 -0.83 -13.06
CA LEU A 241 -2.13 -0.45 -11.67
C LEU A 241 -3.35 0.20 -11.00
N PHE A 242 -4.06 1.04 -11.75
CA PHE A 242 -5.28 1.68 -11.28
C PHE A 242 -6.44 0.71 -11.08
N GLU A 243 -6.64 -0.23 -12.00
CA GLU A 243 -7.59 -1.33 -11.85
C GLU A 243 -7.26 -2.18 -10.61
N PHE A 244 -5.98 -2.50 -10.41
CA PHE A 244 -5.52 -3.22 -9.22
C PHE A 244 -5.80 -2.43 -7.93
N ALA A 245 -5.50 -1.12 -7.90
CA ALA A 245 -5.79 -0.25 -6.76
C ALA A 245 -7.29 -0.19 -6.44
N GLN A 246 -8.15 -0.05 -7.46
CA GLN A 246 -9.61 -0.09 -7.28
C GLN A 246 -10.07 -1.41 -6.66
N LYS A 247 -9.58 -2.53 -7.20
CA LYS A 247 -9.89 -3.86 -6.68
C LYS A 247 -9.50 -4.02 -5.21
N ARG A 248 -8.31 -3.56 -4.82
CA ARG A 248 -7.86 -3.56 -3.42
C ARG A 248 -8.76 -2.68 -2.55
N TYR A 249 -9.09 -1.49 -3.01
CA TYR A 249 -9.94 -0.55 -2.28
C TYR A 249 -11.36 -1.10 -2.05
N LEU A 250 -11.92 -1.82 -3.03
CA LEU A 250 -13.26 -2.39 -2.95
C LEU A 250 -13.43 -3.47 -1.87
N LEU A 251 -12.33 -4.06 -1.37
CA LEU A 251 -12.34 -4.97 -0.21
C LEU A 251 -12.96 -4.33 1.05
N LEU A 252 -12.97 -2.99 1.15
CA LEU A 252 -13.66 -2.29 2.24
C LEU A 252 -15.15 -2.65 2.33
N ASN A 253 -15.82 -2.97 1.22
CA ASN A 253 -17.20 -3.46 1.25
C ASN A 253 -17.30 -4.79 2.00
N ASP A 254 -16.43 -5.74 1.68
CA ASP A 254 -16.37 -7.04 2.36
C ASP A 254 -16.05 -6.86 3.85
N TYR A 255 -15.20 -5.89 4.19
CA TYR A 255 -14.83 -5.59 5.58
C TYR A 255 -15.97 -4.94 6.36
N ILE A 256 -16.76 -4.06 5.73
CA ILE A 256 -18.00 -3.52 6.31
C ILE A 256 -18.93 -4.67 6.70
N ASP A 257 -19.14 -5.61 5.78
CA ASP A 257 -20.06 -6.74 6.02
C ASP A 257 -19.49 -7.72 7.05
N ARG A 258 -18.18 -7.93 7.04
CA ARG A 258 -17.48 -8.73 8.05
C ARG A 258 -17.62 -8.14 9.46
N VAL A 259 -17.41 -6.83 9.62
CA VAL A 259 -17.61 -6.10 10.88
C VAL A 259 -19.03 -6.32 11.41
N LYS A 260 -20.05 -6.11 10.57
CA LYS A 260 -21.46 -6.34 10.93
C LYS A 260 -21.71 -7.80 11.32
N LYS A 261 -21.16 -8.75 10.56
CA LYS A 261 -21.35 -10.19 10.81
C LYS A 261 -20.77 -10.61 12.16
N ILE A 262 -19.54 -10.18 12.49
CA ILE A 262 -18.92 -10.46 13.80
C ILE A 262 -19.75 -9.84 14.92
N ALA A 263 -20.13 -8.57 14.76
CA ALA A 263 -20.83 -7.81 15.79
C ALA A 263 -22.26 -8.29 16.08
N ASN A 264 -22.93 -8.90 15.08
CA ASN A 264 -24.32 -9.35 15.18
C ASN A 264 -24.51 -10.87 15.30
N LYS A 265 -23.44 -11.68 15.23
CA LYS A 265 -23.57 -13.14 15.38
C LYS A 265 -24.28 -13.41 16.73
N LYS A 266 -25.34 -14.23 16.75
CA LYS A 266 -26.07 -14.61 17.98
C LYS A 266 -25.24 -15.60 18.82
N HIS A 267 -25.48 -15.63 20.14
CA HIS A 267 -25.02 -16.74 20.98
C HIS A 267 -25.71 -18.02 20.49
N GLU A 268 -24.95 -18.89 19.85
CA GLU A 268 -25.26 -20.32 19.84
C GLU A 268 -24.93 -20.76 21.27
N ASN A 269 -25.97 -20.90 22.09
CA ASN A 269 -25.85 -21.51 23.40
C ASN A 269 -25.55 -22.99 23.15
N ASN A 270 -24.34 -23.43 23.49
CA ASN A 270 -24.08 -24.83 23.81
C ASN A 270 -24.52 -25.09 25.24
#